data_AF-A0A444LA39-F1
#
_entry.id   AF-A0A444LA39-F1
#
_cell.length_a   1.000
_cell.length_b   1.000
_cell.length_c   1.000
_cell.angle_alpha   90.00
_cell.angle_beta   90.00
_cell.angle_gamma   90.00
#
_symmetry.space_group_name_H-M   'P 1'
#
loop_
_entity.id
_entity.type
_entity.pdbx_description
1 polymer ?
#
loop_
_entity_poly.entity_id
_entity_poly.type
_entity_poly.pdbx_seq_one_letter_code
_entity_poly.pdbx_strand_id
1 'polypeptide(L)'
;MLHMNIIDPVSKVSIDDHPEPEKLNTGRAARVKAVCDEFDIEIIPGNDYPKPGQVRATATIDRIMAKYGEGHMRLVLSTLSETKGNHGLMTQTSLWATSDLIRACQEWVDADVSSWLAAWDQIPMGFLLWHCNELSGISHQRHALAGAMYVMLVHYSRGRKAGKDIDYSFMRRIQKAEGMPSPRETNQQEAIALGLEFIRVKESLPAGEWLPWLRDNAGVSYATALKYMSLARSVAA
;
A
#
# COMPACT_ATOMS: atom_id res chain seq x y z
N MET A 1 -19.36 -11.60 -83.65
CA MET A 1 -20.16 -11.40 -82.41
C MET A 1 -19.30 -11.83 -81.24
N LEU A 2 -19.04 -10.89 -80.33
CA LEU A 2 -18.02 -10.92 -79.29
C LEU A 2 -18.35 -11.94 -78.17
N HIS A 3 -17.32 -12.68 -77.74
CA HIS A 3 -17.31 -13.42 -76.47
C HIS A 3 -17.15 -12.42 -75.32
N MET A 4 -18.08 -12.43 -74.36
CA MET A 4 -17.93 -11.72 -73.08
C MET A 4 -17.99 -12.72 -71.92
N ASN A 5 -16.91 -12.67 -71.12
CA ASN A 5 -16.72 -13.36 -69.86
C ASN A 5 -17.86 -13.08 -68.87
N ILE A 6 -18.33 -14.12 -68.19
CA ILE A 6 -19.11 -14.01 -66.95
C ILE A 6 -18.18 -14.39 -65.79
N ILE A 7 -18.09 -13.46 -64.85
CA ILE A 7 -17.25 -13.42 -63.67
C ILE A 7 -17.78 -14.41 -62.62
N ASP A 8 -16.90 -15.21 -62.02
CA ASP A 8 -17.19 -16.06 -60.87
C ASP A 8 -17.63 -15.22 -59.64
N PRO A 9 -18.66 -15.64 -58.88
CA PRO A 9 -18.99 -14.98 -57.63
C PRO A 9 -17.99 -15.37 -56.54
N VAL A 10 -17.31 -14.35 -56.04
CA VAL A 10 -16.48 -14.31 -54.83
C VAL A 10 -17.14 -15.10 -53.68
N SER A 11 -16.36 -16.01 -53.10
CA SER A 11 -16.70 -16.71 -51.87
C SER A 11 -17.04 -15.72 -50.76
N LYS A 12 -18.27 -15.82 -50.24
CA LYS A 12 -18.67 -15.15 -49.01
C LYS A 12 -17.88 -15.75 -47.86
N VAL A 13 -16.81 -15.08 -47.44
CA VAL A 13 -16.24 -15.27 -46.10
C VAL A 13 -17.33 -14.80 -45.13
N SER A 14 -17.88 -15.74 -44.36
CA SER A 14 -18.89 -15.49 -43.34
C SER A 14 -18.28 -14.61 -42.25
N ILE A 15 -18.65 -13.33 -42.27
CA ILE A 15 -18.40 -12.37 -41.20
C ILE A 15 -19.56 -12.54 -40.21
N ASP A 16 -19.57 -13.63 -39.45
CA ASP A 16 -20.53 -13.86 -38.34
C ASP A 16 -19.92 -14.75 -37.26
N ASP A 17 -18.63 -14.56 -36.98
CA ASP A 17 -17.92 -15.26 -35.89
C ASP A 17 -17.95 -14.43 -34.58
N HIS A 18 -19.11 -13.83 -34.29
CA HIS A 18 -19.37 -13.31 -32.95
C HIS A 18 -19.85 -14.47 -32.07
N PRO A 19 -19.03 -14.93 -31.11
CA PRO A 19 -19.40 -16.08 -30.28
C PRO A 19 -20.70 -15.77 -29.53
N GLU A 20 -21.66 -16.70 -29.63
CA GLU A 20 -22.95 -16.60 -28.96
C GLU A 20 -22.78 -16.28 -27.48
N PRO A 21 -23.61 -15.39 -26.91
CA PRO A 21 -23.47 -14.89 -25.54
C PRO A 21 -23.48 -16.02 -24.49
N GLU A 22 -24.15 -17.13 -24.76
CA GLU A 22 -24.20 -18.32 -23.92
C GLU A 22 -22.86 -19.08 -23.87
N LYS A 23 -22.17 -19.21 -25.00
CA LYS A 23 -20.82 -19.80 -25.09
C LYS A 23 -19.79 -18.91 -24.42
N LEU A 24 -19.92 -17.59 -24.59
CA LEU A 24 -19.07 -16.61 -23.91
C LEU A 24 -19.23 -16.68 -22.39
N ASN A 25 -20.46 -16.83 -21.90
CA ASN A 25 -20.76 -16.95 -20.48
C ASN A 25 -20.21 -18.26 -19.88
N THR A 26 -20.39 -19.37 -20.60
CA THR A 26 -19.85 -20.69 -20.20
C THR A 26 -18.33 -20.68 -20.10
N GLY A 27 -17.65 -20.04 -21.07
CA GLY A 27 -16.19 -19.89 -21.05
C GLY A 27 -15.67 -19.04 -19.90
N ARG A 28 -16.37 -17.95 -19.55
CA ARG A 28 -16.01 -17.09 -18.40
C ARG A 28 -16.20 -17.82 -17.08
N ALA A 29 -17.32 -18.52 -16.89
CA ALA A 29 -17.57 -19.31 -15.71
C ALA A 29 -16.51 -20.41 -15.50
N ALA A 30 -16.12 -21.10 -16.58
CA ALA A 30 -15.06 -22.10 -16.53
C ALA A 30 -13.70 -21.51 -16.09
N ARG A 31 -13.35 -20.32 -16.58
CA ARG A 31 -12.11 -19.63 -16.18
C ARG A 31 -12.11 -19.20 -14.72
N VAL A 32 -13.22 -18.64 -14.23
CA VAL A 32 -13.36 -18.29 -12.81
C VAL A 32 -13.19 -19.52 -11.94
N LYS A 33 -13.84 -20.64 -12.32
CA LYS A 33 -13.71 -21.89 -11.59
C LYS A 33 -12.26 -22.38 -11.56
N ALA A 34 -11.59 -22.43 -12.71
CA ALA A 34 -10.21 -22.88 -12.81
C ALA A 34 -9.27 -22.07 -11.89
N VAL A 35 -9.39 -20.74 -11.90
CA VAL A 35 -8.57 -19.86 -11.04
C VAL A 35 -8.91 -20.02 -9.56
N CYS A 36 -10.16 -20.29 -9.18
CA CYS A 36 -10.51 -20.58 -7.79
C CYS A 36 -9.98 -21.95 -7.32
N ASP A 37 -10.06 -22.97 -8.20
CA ASP A 37 -9.58 -24.31 -7.91
C ASP A 37 -8.06 -24.32 -7.62
N GLU A 38 -7.28 -23.44 -8.25
CA GLU A 38 -5.82 -23.30 -8.00
C GLU A 38 -5.47 -22.95 -6.54
N PHE A 39 -6.39 -22.34 -5.79
CA PHE A 39 -6.18 -21.90 -4.41
C PHE A 39 -7.08 -22.63 -3.41
N ASP A 40 -7.62 -23.79 -3.81
CA ASP A 40 -8.58 -24.58 -3.02
C ASP A 40 -9.82 -23.77 -2.58
N ILE A 41 -10.28 -22.86 -3.43
CA ILE A 41 -11.45 -22.02 -3.15
C ILE A 41 -12.71 -22.65 -3.77
N GLU A 42 -13.63 -23.10 -2.93
CA GLU A 42 -14.91 -23.66 -3.35
C GLU A 42 -15.90 -22.55 -3.75
N ILE A 43 -16.45 -22.64 -4.95
CA ILE A 43 -17.55 -21.76 -5.39
C ILE A 43 -18.88 -22.30 -4.86
N ILE A 44 -19.56 -21.49 -4.06
CA ILE A 44 -20.87 -21.83 -3.48
C ILE A 44 -22.01 -21.00 -4.10
N PRO A 45 -23.28 -21.44 -3.97
CA PRO A 45 -24.44 -20.68 -4.39
C PRO A 45 -24.53 -19.29 -3.75
N GLY A 46 -25.11 -18.33 -4.48
CA GLY A 46 -25.25 -16.95 -4.03
C GLY A 46 -26.11 -16.76 -2.75
N ASN A 47 -26.97 -17.72 -2.45
CA ASN A 47 -27.88 -17.66 -1.29
C ASN A 47 -27.24 -18.20 -0.01
N ASP A 48 -26.07 -18.85 -0.12
CA ASP A 48 -25.40 -19.46 1.02
C ASP A 48 -24.41 -18.48 1.65
N TYR A 49 -24.12 -18.70 2.94
CA TYR A 49 -23.11 -17.94 3.66
C TYR A 49 -21.75 -18.65 3.52
N PRO A 50 -20.72 -17.98 3.00
CA PRO A 50 -19.42 -18.60 2.79
C PRO A 50 -18.71 -18.92 4.10
N LYS A 51 -18.14 -20.12 4.17
CA LYS A 51 -17.16 -20.54 5.17
C LYS A 51 -15.74 -20.18 4.71
N PRO A 52 -14.72 -20.28 5.57
CA PRO A 52 -13.33 -20.17 5.13
C PRO A 52 -13.02 -21.08 3.94
N GLY A 53 -12.37 -20.55 2.91
CA GLY A 53 -12.08 -21.28 1.67
C GLY A 53 -13.25 -21.35 0.69
N GLN A 54 -14.34 -20.61 0.93
CA GLN A 54 -15.50 -20.58 0.03
C GLN A 54 -15.75 -19.17 -0.51
N VAL A 55 -16.26 -19.09 -1.73
CA VAL A 55 -16.62 -17.83 -2.39
C VAL A 55 -17.95 -17.93 -3.13
N ARG A 56 -18.75 -16.88 -3.04
CA ARG A 56 -19.97 -16.72 -3.86
C ARG A 56 -19.89 -15.58 -4.85
N ALA A 57 -18.86 -14.74 -4.74
CA ALA A 57 -18.69 -13.51 -5.51
C ALA A 57 -18.07 -13.74 -6.91
N THR A 58 -18.51 -14.78 -7.62
CA THR A 58 -17.95 -15.21 -8.93
C THR A 58 -18.02 -14.12 -9.99
N ALA A 59 -19.13 -13.39 -10.06
CA ALA A 59 -19.28 -12.25 -10.97
C ALA A 59 -18.32 -11.09 -10.64
N THR A 60 -17.80 -11.01 -9.41
CA THR A 60 -16.78 -10.02 -9.05
C THR A 60 -15.40 -10.48 -9.51
N ILE A 61 -15.07 -11.75 -9.30
CA ILE A 61 -13.82 -12.35 -9.80
C ILE A 61 -13.73 -12.19 -11.31
N ASP A 62 -14.78 -12.56 -12.04
CA ASP A 62 -14.88 -12.41 -13.49
C ASP A 62 -14.69 -10.96 -13.94
N ARG A 63 -15.32 -9.98 -13.26
CA ARG A 63 -15.14 -8.55 -13.58
C ARG A 63 -13.72 -8.04 -13.33
N ILE A 64 -13.07 -8.49 -12.27
CA ILE A 64 -11.68 -8.12 -11.96
C ILE A 64 -10.75 -8.75 -13.00
N MET A 65 -10.93 -10.04 -13.31
CA MET A 65 -10.18 -10.76 -14.35
C MET A 65 -10.32 -10.11 -15.71
N ALA A 66 -11.55 -9.78 -16.12
CA ALA A 66 -11.80 -9.12 -17.40
C ALA A 66 -11.13 -7.73 -17.50
N LYS A 67 -10.96 -7.05 -16.36
CA LYS A 67 -10.41 -5.69 -16.31
C LYS A 67 -8.88 -5.64 -16.21
N TYR A 68 -8.28 -6.55 -15.43
CA TYR A 68 -6.85 -6.49 -15.10
C TYR A 68 -6.08 -7.77 -15.48
N GLY A 69 -6.76 -8.76 -16.05
CA GLY A 69 -6.17 -10.03 -16.45
C GLY A 69 -6.18 -11.09 -15.36
N GLU A 70 -5.92 -12.32 -15.77
CA GLU A 70 -5.95 -13.51 -14.92
C GLU A 70 -4.78 -13.53 -13.92
N GLY A 71 -3.58 -13.11 -14.34
CA GLY A 71 -2.41 -13.01 -13.46
C GLY A 71 -2.66 -12.06 -12.28
N HIS A 72 -3.32 -10.93 -12.52
CA HIS A 72 -3.73 -10.01 -11.44
C HIS A 72 -4.71 -10.68 -10.48
N MET A 73 -5.68 -11.44 -11.00
CA MET A 73 -6.64 -12.14 -10.15
C MET A 73 -5.98 -13.24 -9.31
N ARG A 74 -5.01 -13.97 -9.85
CA ARG A 74 -4.21 -14.93 -9.08
C ARG A 74 -3.52 -14.28 -7.88
N LEU A 75 -2.91 -13.10 -8.08
CA LEU A 75 -2.32 -12.33 -6.97
C LEU A 75 -3.35 -11.89 -5.92
N VAL A 76 -4.56 -11.50 -6.36
CA VAL A 76 -5.66 -11.15 -5.44
C VAL A 76 -6.10 -12.36 -4.62
N LEU A 77 -6.31 -13.51 -5.27
CA LEU A 77 -6.74 -14.72 -4.58
C LEU A 77 -5.65 -15.26 -3.66
N SER A 78 -4.39 -15.35 -4.12
CA SER A 78 -3.26 -15.78 -3.29
C SER A 78 -3.10 -14.90 -2.06
N THR A 79 -3.21 -13.58 -2.21
CA THR A 79 -3.16 -12.65 -1.07
C THR A 79 -4.25 -12.95 -0.05
N LEU A 80 -5.48 -13.30 -0.46
CA LEU A 80 -6.59 -13.56 0.45
C LEU A 80 -6.62 -14.99 1.00
N SER A 81 -6.15 -15.97 0.23
CA SER A 81 -6.15 -17.39 0.59
C SER A 81 -4.92 -17.78 1.40
N GLU A 82 -3.76 -17.15 1.20
CA GLU A 82 -2.53 -17.55 1.91
C GLU A 82 -2.36 -16.80 3.23
N THR A 83 -3.03 -15.65 3.39
CA THR A 83 -2.85 -14.80 4.58
C THR A 83 -3.84 -15.17 5.70
N LYS A 84 -3.34 -15.15 6.92
CA LYS A 84 -4.05 -15.60 8.13
C LYS A 84 -5.29 -14.75 8.37
N GLY A 85 -6.40 -15.43 8.65
CA GLY A 85 -7.67 -14.78 9.03
C GLY A 85 -8.49 -14.22 7.86
N ASN A 86 -8.00 -14.33 6.61
CA ASN A 86 -8.65 -13.72 5.45
C ASN A 86 -9.48 -14.70 4.60
N HIS A 87 -9.36 -16.00 4.84
CA HIS A 87 -9.94 -17.06 3.99
C HIS A 87 -11.48 -17.05 3.94
N GLY A 88 -12.15 -16.54 4.99
CA GLY A 88 -13.62 -16.40 5.04
C GLY A 88 -14.13 -15.04 4.57
N LEU A 89 -13.24 -14.15 4.13
CA LEU A 89 -13.53 -12.75 3.88
C LEU A 89 -13.54 -12.44 2.38
N MET A 90 -13.74 -13.40 1.48
CA MET A 90 -13.79 -13.18 0.02
C MET A 90 -15.16 -12.67 -0.44
N THR A 91 -15.48 -11.45 -0.03
CA THR A 91 -16.69 -10.72 -0.45
C THR A 91 -16.41 -9.87 -1.69
N GLN A 92 -17.46 -9.35 -2.33
CA GLN A 92 -17.28 -8.37 -3.42
C GLN A 92 -16.42 -7.17 -2.96
N THR A 93 -16.63 -6.68 -1.74
CA THR A 93 -15.94 -5.49 -1.22
C THR A 93 -14.45 -5.74 -1.03
N SER A 94 -14.09 -6.83 -0.37
CA SER A 94 -12.70 -7.20 -0.09
C SER A 94 -11.93 -7.64 -1.32
N LEU A 95 -12.56 -8.33 -2.28
CA LEU A 95 -11.94 -8.66 -3.58
C LEU A 95 -11.54 -7.39 -4.33
N TRP A 96 -12.44 -6.40 -4.40
CA TRP A 96 -12.13 -5.12 -5.04
C TRP A 96 -11.11 -4.30 -4.25
N ALA A 97 -11.19 -4.25 -2.93
CA ALA A 97 -10.24 -3.52 -2.09
C ALA A 97 -8.82 -4.11 -2.22
N THR A 98 -8.69 -5.43 -2.18
CA THR A 98 -7.42 -6.14 -2.41
C THR A 98 -6.85 -5.83 -3.79
N SER A 99 -7.70 -5.90 -4.81
CA SER A 99 -7.34 -5.55 -6.20
C SER A 99 -6.81 -4.12 -6.32
N ASP A 100 -7.42 -3.15 -5.64
CA ASP A 100 -6.95 -1.76 -5.62
C ASP A 100 -5.59 -1.61 -4.94
N LEU A 101 -5.38 -2.29 -3.82
CA LEU A 101 -4.15 -2.20 -3.05
C LEU A 101 -2.97 -2.81 -3.77
N ILE A 102 -3.15 -3.97 -4.43
CA ILE A 102 -2.12 -4.59 -5.28
C ILE A 102 -1.72 -3.60 -6.38
N ARG A 103 -2.69 -3.01 -7.08
CA ARG A 103 -2.40 -2.02 -8.14
C ARG A 103 -1.71 -0.77 -7.62
N ALA A 104 -2.11 -0.29 -6.43
CA ALA A 104 -1.53 0.89 -5.82
C ALA A 104 -0.09 0.64 -5.34
N CYS A 105 0.22 -0.59 -4.93
CA CYS A 105 1.50 -1.00 -4.36
C CYS A 105 2.27 -1.97 -5.26
N GLN A 106 2.07 -1.90 -6.59
CA GLN A 106 2.64 -2.86 -7.54
C GLN A 106 4.16 -2.97 -7.40
N GLU A 107 4.85 -1.83 -7.29
CA GLU A 107 6.32 -1.79 -7.09
C GLU A 107 6.76 -2.55 -5.83
N TRP A 108 5.96 -2.50 -4.76
CA TRP A 108 6.26 -3.25 -3.53
C TRP A 108 6.02 -4.75 -3.72
N VAL A 109 4.91 -5.13 -4.35
CA VAL A 109 4.57 -6.53 -4.63
C VAL A 109 5.64 -7.18 -5.50
N ASP A 110 6.08 -6.47 -6.56
CA ASP A 110 7.09 -6.97 -7.51
C ASP A 110 8.48 -7.06 -6.87
N ALA A 111 8.81 -6.14 -5.97
CA ALA A 111 10.11 -6.12 -5.28
C ALA A 111 10.23 -7.18 -4.19
N ASP A 112 9.17 -7.37 -3.39
CA ASP A 112 9.20 -8.30 -2.24
C ASP A 112 7.79 -8.76 -1.84
N VAL A 113 7.30 -9.79 -2.55
CA VAL A 113 6.00 -10.43 -2.26
C VAL A 113 5.93 -11.05 -0.86
N SER A 114 7.05 -11.50 -0.30
CA SER A 114 7.07 -12.09 1.05
C SER A 114 6.76 -11.04 2.10
N SER A 115 7.35 -9.84 1.99
CA SER A 115 7.03 -8.72 2.88
C SER A 115 5.61 -8.21 2.70
N TRP A 116 5.05 -8.28 1.48
CA TRP A 116 3.63 -8.00 1.22
C TRP A 116 2.74 -8.95 2.02
N LEU A 117 2.90 -10.26 1.83
CA LEU A 117 2.10 -11.27 2.53
C LEU A 117 2.26 -11.18 4.05
N ALA A 118 3.48 -10.96 4.55
CA ALA A 118 3.74 -10.78 5.97
C ALA A 118 3.03 -9.55 6.57
N ALA A 119 2.92 -8.45 5.82
CA ALA A 119 2.16 -7.28 6.27
C ALA A 119 0.65 -7.54 6.26
N TRP A 120 0.15 -8.27 5.27
CA TRP A 120 -1.26 -8.68 5.20
C TRP A 120 -1.68 -9.59 6.34
N ASP A 121 -0.81 -10.50 6.77
CA ASP A 121 -1.01 -11.38 7.94
C ASP A 121 -1.28 -10.62 9.25
N GLN A 122 -0.86 -9.35 9.33
CA GLN A 122 -1.05 -8.51 10.50
C GLN A 122 -2.35 -7.68 10.44
N ILE A 123 -3.02 -7.64 9.29
CA ILE A 123 -4.23 -6.83 9.11
C ILE A 123 -5.41 -7.54 9.78
N PRO A 124 -6.11 -6.88 10.72
CA PRO A 124 -7.33 -7.43 11.30
C PRO A 124 -8.51 -7.23 10.33
N MET A 125 -8.47 -7.86 9.15
CA MET A 125 -9.39 -7.56 8.05
C MET A 125 -10.85 -7.79 8.42
N GLY A 126 -11.17 -8.83 9.19
CA GLY A 126 -12.54 -9.10 9.62
C GLY A 126 -13.13 -7.94 10.43
N PHE A 127 -12.33 -7.38 11.34
CA PHE A 127 -12.70 -6.20 12.13
C PHE A 127 -12.90 -4.96 11.23
N LEU A 128 -11.97 -4.72 10.29
CA LEU A 128 -12.08 -3.60 9.36
C LEU A 128 -13.30 -3.71 8.44
N LEU A 129 -13.55 -4.90 7.89
CA LEU A 129 -14.70 -5.17 7.02
C LEU A 129 -16.01 -4.99 7.79
N TRP A 130 -16.08 -5.47 9.03
CA TRP A 130 -17.26 -5.30 9.88
C TRP A 130 -17.57 -3.82 10.14
N HIS A 131 -16.60 -3.02 10.56
CA HIS A 131 -16.81 -1.59 10.78
C HIS A 131 -17.04 -0.79 9.50
N CYS A 132 -16.43 -1.18 8.37
CA CYS A 132 -16.75 -0.56 7.08
C CYS A 132 -18.21 -0.80 6.70
N ASN A 133 -18.74 -2.01 6.95
CA ASN A 133 -20.14 -2.35 6.65
C ASN A 133 -21.14 -1.51 7.45
N GLU A 134 -20.78 -1.01 8.64
CA GLU A 134 -21.62 -0.06 9.40
C GLU A 134 -21.84 1.26 8.64
N LEU A 135 -20.94 1.60 7.70
CA LEU A 135 -21.04 2.78 6.84
C LEU A 135 -21.81 2.51 5.54
N SER A 136 -22.44 1.34 5.39
CA SER A 136 -23.19 0.98 4.19
C SER A 136 -24.32 1.97 3.92
N GLY A 137 -24.50 2.35 2.66
CA GLY A 137 -25.46 3.39 2.25
C GLY A 137 -25.00 4.83 2.47
N ILE A 138 -23.94 5.04 3.25
CA ILE A 138 -23.36 6.37 3.52
C ILE A 138 -22.04 6.55 2.74
N SER A 139 -21.15 5.55 2.83
CA SER A 139 -19.83 5.58 2.19
C SER A 139 -19.63 4.41 1.22
N HIS A 140 -18.79 4.63 0.22
CA HIS A 140 -18.46 3.61 -0.77
C HIS A 140 -17.57 2.53 -0.16
N GLN A 141 -18.17 1.37 0.13
CA GLN A 141 -17.60 0.26 0.90
C GLN A 141 -16.21 -0.18 0.43
N ARG A 142 -16.03 -0.34 -0.87
CA ARG A 142 -14.73 -0.70 -1.48
C ARG A 142 -13.63 0.30 -1.10
N HIS A 143 -13.93 1.59 -1.17
CA HIS A 143 -12.93 2.64 -0.92
C HIS A 143 -12.65 2.80 0.57
N ALA A 144 -13.68 2.67 1.40
CA ALA A 144 -13.53 2.69 2.86
C ALA A 144 -12.61 1.55 3.32
N LEU A 145 -12.88 0.31 2.88
CA LEU A 145 -12.08 -0.85 3.24
C LEU A 145 -10.65 -0.74 2.69
N ALA A 146 -10.48 -0.35 1.42
CA ALA A 146 -9.16 -0.17 0.83
C ALA A 146 -8.34 0.89 1.58
N GLY A 147 -8.94 2.02 1.95
CA GLY A 147 -8.28 3.08 2.71
C GLY A 147 -7.85 2.60 4.10
N ALA A 148 -8.74 1.94 4.84
CA ALA A 148 -8.44 1.42 6.18
C ALA A 148 -7.30 0.39 6.13
N MET A 149 -7.36 -0.55 5.19
CA MET A 149 -6.32 -1.56 5.01
C MET A 149 -4.99 -0.95 4.57
N TYR A 150 -5.00 0.08 3.72
CA TYR A 150 -3.78 0.76 3.29
C TYR A 150 -3.01 1.38 4.46
N VAL A 151 -3.71 2.02 5.40
CA VAL A 151 -3.08 2.59 6.61
C VAL A 151 -2.40 1.49 7.42
N MET A 152 -3.04 0.33 7.58
CA MET A 152 -2.43 -0.81 8.28
C MET A 152 -1.21 -1.37 7.53
N LEU A 153 -1.28 -1.48 6.20
CA LEU A 153 -0.15 -1.92 5.39
C LEU A 153 1.08 -1.02 5.56
N VAL A 154 0.88 0.30 5.51
CA VAL A 154 1.96 1.28 5.71
C VAL A 154 2.52 1.20 7.14
N HIS A 155 1.65 0.98 8.13
CA HIS A 155 2.06 0.82 9.52
C HIS A 155 2.96 -0.42 9.71
N TYR A 156 2.53 -1.60 9.25
CA TYR A 156 3.26 -2.85 9.47
C TYR A 156 4.50 -3.02 8.60
N SER A 157 4.48 -2.47 7.39
CA SER A 157 5.61 -2.58 6.46
C SER A 157 6.70 -1.51 6.67
N ARG A 158 6.57 -0.69 7.74
CA ARG A 158 7.51 0.36 8.17
C ARG A 158 7.90 1.32 7.04
N GLY A 159 6.94 1.75 6.23
CA GLY A 159 7.21 2.71 5.18
C GLY A 159 6.09 2.86 4.17
N ARG A 160 6.21 3.87 3.31
CA ARG A 160 5.28 4.08 2.19
C ARG A 160 5.44 3.00 1.14
N LYS A 161 4.32 2.52 0.62
CA LYS A 161 4.29 1.43 -0.36
C LYS A 161 3.51 1.71 -1.63
N ALA A 162 2.76 2.81 -1.67
CA ALA A 162 2.12 3.25 -2.92
C ALA A 162 3.06 4.18 -3.68
N GLY A 163 3.02 4.11 -5.02
CA GLY A 163 3.88 4.89 -5.93
C GLY A 163 3.53 6.39 -6.03
N LYS A 164 3.06 7.02 -4.95
CA LYS A 164 2.78 8.46 -4.91
C LYS A 164 3.71 9.16 -3.92
N ASP A 165 4.34 10.23 -4.38
CA ASP A 165 5.13 11.09 -3.51
C ASP A 165 4.24 11.82 -2.51
N ILE A 166 4.71 11.88 -1.26
CA ILE A 166 4.16 12.79 -0.28
C ILE A 166 4.60 14.18 -0.67
N ASP A 167 3.64 15.08 -0.80
CA ASP A 167 3.92 16.49 -0.84
C ASP A 167 4.56 16.92 0.50
N TYR A 168 5.87 17.20 0.48
CA TYR A 168 6.61 17.68 1.65
C TYR A 168 5.99 18.94 2.26
N SER A 169 5.26 19.74 1.47
CA SER A 169 4.54 20.91 1.96
C SER A 169 3.36 20.51 2.86
N PHE A 170 2.68 19.41 2.55
CA PHE A 170 1.58 18.87 3.35
C PHE A 170 2.07 18.33 4.70
N MET A 171 3.14 17.54 4.71
CA MET A 171 3.69 17.03 5.99
C MET A 171 4.20 18.15 6.88
N ARG A 172 4.86 19.16 6.32
CA ARG A 172 5.30 20.33 7.08
C ARG A 172 4.13 21.09 7.69
N ARG A 173 2.99 21.17 6.98
CA ARG A 173 1.77 21.77 7.52
C ARG A 173 1.19 20.96 8.68
N ILE A 174 1.19 19.63 8.57
CA ILE A 174 0.74 18.75 9.67
C ILE A 174 1.65 18.93 10.88
N GLN A 175 2.97 18.80 10.72
CA GLN A 175 3.92 18.97 11.82
C GLN A 175 3.74 20.32 12.54
N LYS A 176 3.58 21.41 11.77
CA LYS A 176 3.29 22.73 12.34
C LYS A 176 1.96 22.77 13.10
N ALA A 177 0.91 22.13 12.57
CA ALA A 177 -0.40 22.09 13.22
C ALA A 177 -0.39 21.23 14.49
N GLU A 178 0.40 20.16 14.52
CA GLU A 178 0.59 19.27 15.67
C GLU A 178 1.60 19.84 16.70
N GLY A 179 2.12 21.05 16.48
CA GLY A 179 3.09 21.69 17.37
C GLY A 179 4.45 21.00 17.40
N MET A 180 4.75 20.14 16.42
CA MET A 180 6.05 19.51 16.31
C MET A 180 7.11 20.54 15.92
N PRO A 181 8.26 20.57 16.61
CA PRO A 181 9.34 21.46 16.26
C PRO A 181 9.85 21.13 14.86
N SER A 182 10.08 22.17 14.06
CA SER A 182 10.74 22.05 12.77
C SER A 182 12.16 21.52 12.95
N PRO A 183 12.77 20.92 11.91
CA PRO A 183 14.16 20.48 11.97
C PRO A 183 15.13 21.59 12.40
N ARG A 184 14.83 22.85 12.07
CA ARG A 184 15.61 24.01 12.50
C ARG A 184 15.49 24.24 14.00
N GLU A 185 14.27 24.15 14.55
CA GLU A 185 14.03 24.29 15.99
C GLU A 185 14.65 23.13 16.77
N THR A 186 14.52 21.90 16.30
CA THR A 186 15.18 20.73 16.90
C THR A 186 16.70 20.89 16.92
N ASN A 187 17.31 21.21 15.78
CA ASN A 187 18.75 21.43 15.69
C ASN A 187 19.21 22.61 16.57
N GLN A 188 18.38 23.65 16.71
CA GLN A 188 18.67 24.79 17.57
C GLN A 188 18.58 24.39 19.05
N GLN A 189 17.58 23.60 19.44
CA GLN A 189 17.44 23.06 20.80
C GLN A 189 18.61 22.13 21.16
N GLU A 190 19.01 21.23 20.26
CA GLU A 190 20.18 20.36 20.43
C GLU A 190 21.48 21.17 20.55
N ALA A 191 21.66 22.18 19.70
CA ALA A 191 22.80 23.08 19.77
C ALA A 191 22.86 23.86 21.09
N ILE A 192 21.72 24.31 21.62
CA ILE A 192 21.64 24.96 22.93
C ILE A 192 22.00 23.96 24.04
N ALA A 193 21.44 22.74 24.00
CA ALA A 193 21.72 21.71 25.00
C ALA A 193 23.20 21.34 25.06
N LEU A 194 23.82 21.05 23.91
CA LEU A 194 25.27 20.80 23.81
C LEU A 194 26.09 22.02 24.22
N GLY A 195 25.64 23.23 23.87
CA GLY A 195 26.29 24.48 24.27
C GLY A 195 26.33 24.67 25.79
N LEU A 196 25.24 24.35 26.49
CA LEU A 196 25.17 24.37 27.96
C LEU A 196 26.10 23.32 28.58
N GLU A 197 26.14 22.12 28.01
CA GLU A 197 27.06 21.07 28.43
C GLU A 197 28.51 21.51 28.28
N PHE A 198 28.90 22.07 27.13
CA PHE A 198 30.24 22.59 26.89
C PHE A 198 30.63 23.71 27.84
N ILE A 199 29.71 24.62 28.18
CA ILE A 199 29.96 25.65 29.20
C ILE A 199 30.26 24.99 30.54
N ARG A 200 29.41 24.05 30.98
CA ARG A 200 29.57 23.35 32.25
C ARG A 200 30.89 22.58 32.34
N VAL A 201 31.23 21.82 31.29
CA VAL A 201 32.49 21.06 31.26
C VAL A 201 33.69 21.99 31.27
N LYS A 202 33.67 23.05 30.45
CA LYS A 202 34.76 24.03 30.40
C LYS A 202 35.01 24.71 31.75
N GLU A 203 33.96 24.98 32.52
CA GLU A 203 34.06 25.55 33.86
C GLU A 203 34.63 24.58 34.89
N SER A 204 34.47 23.27 34.67
CA SER A 204 35.00 22.21 35.56
C SER A 204 36.46 21.83 35.30
N LEU A 205 37.01 22.20 34.13
CA LEU A 205 38.35 21.80 33.71
C LEU A 205 39.42 22.83 34.09
N PRO A 206 40.65 22.40 34.41
CA PRO A 206 41.79 23.28 34.55
C PRO A 206 42.08 24.09 33.28
N ALA A 207 42.71 25.26 33.44
CA ALA A 207 43.10 26.10 32.32
C ALA A 207 43.99 25.33 31.33
N GLY A 208 43.62 25.34 30.04
CA GLY A 208 44.34 24.64 28.97
C GLY A 208 43.77 23.26 28.60
N GLU A 209 43.01 22.61 29.48
CA GLU A 209 42.50 21.23 29.27
C GLU A 209 41.22 21.16 28.42
N TRP A 210 40.59 22.29 28.15
CA TRP A 210 39.36 22.35 27.35
C TRP A 210 39.53 21.84 25.91
N LEU A 211 40.59 22.26 25.23
CA LEU A 211 40.81 21.91 23.82
C LEU A 211 41.12 20.41 23.63
N PRO A 212 42.03 19.80 24.44
CA PRO A 212 42.21 18.34 24.45
C PRO A 212 40.90 17.60 24.71
N TRP A 213 40.14 18.01 25.75
CA TRP A 213 38.89 17.35 26.10
C TRP A 213 37.86 17.39 24.95
N LEU A 214 37.67 18.54 24.31
CA LEU A 214 36.71 18.69 23.21
C LEU A 214 37.05 17.78 22.03
N ARG A 215 38.33 17.68 21.67
CA ARG A 215 38.80 16.84 20.56
C ARG A 215 38.55 15.36 20.83
N ASP A 216 38.75 14.93 22.06
CA ASP A 216 38.75 13.52 22.42
C ASP A 216 37.33 13.01 22.80
N ASN A 217 36.39 13.91 23.16
CA ASN A 217 35.09 13.52 23.71
C ASN A 217 33.85 14.04 22.95
N ALA A 218 33.91 15.19 22.27
CA ALA A 218 32.69 15.87 21.81
C ALA A 218 32.31 15.60 20.35
N GLY A 219 33.20 15.04 19.53
CA GLY A 219 32.93 14.73 18.13
C GLY A 219 32.59 15.95 17.25
N VAL A 220 32.82 17.17 17.74
CA VAL A 220 32.53 18.43 17.02
C VAL A 220 33.76 19.31 16.92
N SER A 221 33.81 20.15 15.88
CA SER A 221 34.91 21.10 15.71
C SER A 221 34.90 22.17 16.81
N TYR A 222 36.08 22.75 17.12
CA TYR A 222 36.19 23.86 18.07
C TYR A 222 35.31 25.06 17.68
N ALA A 223 35.23 25.38 16.39
CA ALA A 223 34.37 26.46 15.90
C ALA A 223 32.87 26.17 16.14
N THR A 224 32.45 24.91 15.94
CA THR A 224 31.08 24.47 16.22
C THR A 224 30.77 24.56 17.71
N ALA A 225 31.68 24.11 18.57
CA ALA A 225 31.51 24.20 20.02
C ALA A 225 31.35 25.65 20.49
N LEU A 226 32.20 26.57 20.02
CA LEU A 226 32.07 27.99 20.34
C LEU A 226 30.73 28.58 19.88
N LYS A 227 30.26 28.20 18.68
CA LYS A 227 28.96 28.63 18.16
C LYS A 227 27.81 28.15 19.06
N TYR A 228 27.84 26.88 19.51
CA TYR A 228 26.82 26.31 20.40
C TYR A 228 26.84 26.95 21.78
N MET A 229 28.03 27.16 22.37
CA MET A 229 28.17 27.86 23.65
C MET A 229 27.68 29.31 23.57
N SER A 230 27.93 30.01 22.46
CA SER A 230 27.44 31.38 22.23
C SER A 230 25.91 31.40 22.14
N LEU A 231 25.33 30.47 21.39
CA LEU A 231 23.89 30.31 21.26
C LEU A 231 23.24 30.00 22.62
N ALA A 232 23.81 29.09 23.40
CA ALA A 232 23.33 28.77 24.75
C ALA A 232 23.35 29.99 25.68
N ARG A 233 24.41 30.80 25.64
CA ARG A 233 24.50 32.04 26.43
C ARG A 233 23.44 33.07 26.04
N SER A 234 23.11 33.17 24.75
CA SER A 234 22.07 34.11 24.28
C SER A 234 20.65 33.75 24.72
N VAL A 235 20.40 32.51 25.12
CA VAL A 235 19.09 32.03 25.62
C VAL A 235 19.00 32.09 27.14
N ALA A 236 20.14 32.09 27.84
CA ALA A 236 20.22 32.20 29.30
C ALA A 236 20.29 33.64 29.82
N ALA A 237 20.38 34.63 28.92
CA ALA A 237 20.40 36.07 29.21
C ALA A 237 19.00 36.68 29.07
#